data_AF-A0AAE9SIE7-F1
#
_entry.id   AF-A0AAE9SIE7-F1
#
_cell.length_a   1.000
_cell.length_b   1.000
_cell.length_c   1.000
_cell.angle_alpha   90.00
_cell.angle_beta   90.00
_cell.angle_gamma   90.00
#
_symmetry.space_group_name_H-M   'P 1'
#
loop_
_entity.id
_entity.type
_entity.pdbx_description
1 polymer ?
#
loop_
_entity_poly.entity_id
_entity_poly.type
_entity_poly.pdbx_seq_one_letter_code
_entity_poly.pdbx_strand_id
1 'polypeptide(L)'
;MYQSELLDAYKKAQNYVQDKQIAADLNVQASRISEMRKGKRYISDSEAVFLAKASGIDPEIALLGCHADRNENPEIRGMWENIAKKYNGLGLAGISMACGGLAMVISSPSESLLQCALYVLC
;
A
#
# COMPACT_ATOMS: atom_id res chain seq x y z
N MET A 1 17.28 -0.64 0.78
CA MET A 1 16.22 -1.22 -0.06
C MET A 1 15.14 -1.69 0.88
N TYR A 2 13.94 -1.18 0.67
CA TYR A 2 12.77 -1.52 1.47
C TYR A 2 12.53 -3.03 1.54
N GLN A 3 12.77 -3.78 0.46
CA GLN A 3 12.57 -5.22 0.43
C GLN A 3 13.48 -6.00 1.41
N SER A 4 14.68 -5.48 1.71
CA SER A 4 15.55 -6.08 2.74
C SER A 4 14.97 -5.86 4.15
N GLU A 5 14.43 -4.67 4.40
CA GLU A 5 13.78 -4.31 5.66
C GLU A 5 12.51 -5.15 5.86
N LEU A 6 11.73 -5.39 4.81
CA LEU A 6 10.55 -6.24 4.84
C LEU A 6 10.91 -7.70 5.19
N LEU A 7 11.99 -8.24 4.62
CA LEU A 7 12.49 -9.58 4.95
C LEU A 7 12.98 -9.66 6.40
N ASP A 8 13.65 -8.61 6.91
CA ASP A 8 14.13 -8.57 8.29
C ASP A 8 12.99 -8.42 9.30
N ALA A 9 11.95 -7.64 8.97
CA ALA A 9 10.75 -7.51 9.77
C ALA A 9 10.03 -8.86 9.89
N TYR A 10 9.87 -9.58 8.77
CA TYR A 10 9.29 -10.91 8.77
C TYR A 10 10.11 -11.91 9.58
N LYS A 11 11.43 -11.89 9.38
CA LYS A 11 12.36 -12.73 10.14
C LYS A 11 12.21 -12.52 11.65
N LYS A 12 12.09 -11.27 12.08
CA LYS A 12 11.86 -10.91 13.48
C LYS A 12 10.49 -11.36 13.98
N ALA A 13 9.43 -11.15 13.19
CA ALA A 13 8.07 -11.53 13.55
C ALA A 13 7.92 -13.05 13.76
N GLN A 14 8.60 -13.85 12.93
CA GLN A 14 8.60 -15.31 13.02
C GLN A 14 9.65 -15.89 13.97
N ASN A 15 10.46 -15.05 14.63
CA ASN A 15 11.60 -15.47 15.46
C ASN A 15 12.60 -16.38 14.72
N TYR A 16 12.85 -16.09 13.44
CA TYR A 16 13.77 -16.86 12.61
C TYR A 16 15.21 -16.38 12.76
N VAL A 17 16.13 -17.33 12.66
CA VAL A 17 17.58 -17.05 12.73
C VAL A 17 18.16 -16.96 11.32
N GLN A 18 17.62 -17.73 10.37
CA GLN A 18 18.21 -17.90 9.05
C GLN A 18 17.24 -17.57 7.92
N ASP A 19 17.76 -16.95 6.86
CA ASP A 19 16.98 -16.56 5.68
C ASP A 19 16.41 -17.76 4.91
N LYS A 20 17.00 -18.94 5.07
CA LYS A 20 16.47 -20.19 4.50
C LYS A 20 15.06 -20.54 5.01
N GLN A 21 14.71 -20.09 6.22
CA GLN A 21 13.38 -20.31 6.80
C GLN A 21 12.35 -19.45 6.07
N ILE A 22 12.69 -18.19 5.78
CA ILE A 22 11.88 -17.29 4.96
C ILE A 22 11.70 -17.87 3.54
N ALA A 23 12.77 -18.41 2.97
CA ALA A 23 12.73 -19.05 1.65
C ALA A 23 11.76 -20.24 1.61
N ALA A 24 11.74 -21.06 2.67
CA ALA A 24 10.82 -22.18 2.78
C ALA A 24 9.36 -21.72 2.83
N ASP A 25 9.06 -20.69 3.63
CA ASP A 25 7.69 -20.16 3.75
C ASP A 25 7.17 -19.53 2.45
N LEU A 26 8.06 -18.85 1.71
CA LEU A 26 7.74 -18.28 0.41
C LEU A 26 7.76 -19.33 -0.72
N ASN A 27 8.13 -20.57 -0.43
CA ASN A 27 8.33 -21.64 -1.41
C ASN A 27 9.30 -21.25 -2.54
N VAL A 28 10.41 -20.60 -2.18
CA VAL A 28 11.47 -20.18 -3.10
C VAL A 28 12.82 -20.78 -2.73
N GLN A 29 13.75 -20.81 -3.69
CA GLN A 29 15.13 -21.23 -3.41
C GLN A 29 15.83 -20.24 -2.46
N ALA A 30 16.65 -20.72 -1.52
CA ALA A 30 17.35 -19.86 -0.55
C ALA A 30 18.25 -18.78 -1.20
N SER A 31 18.83 -19.07 -2.36
CA SER A 31 19.59 -18.11 -3.18
C SER A 31 18.75 -16.88 -3.55
N ARG A 32 17.45 -17.06 -3.79
CA ARG A 32 16.52 -16.00 -4.19
C ARG A 32 16.35 -14.94 -3.10
N ILE A 33 16.37 -15.33 -1.82
CA ILE A 33 16.37 -14.35 -0.72
C ILE A 33 17.65 -13.51 -0.75
N SER A 34 18.81 -14.12 -1.02
CA SER A 34 20.07 -13.36 -1.16
C SER A 34 20.05 -12.42 -2.36
N GLU A 35 19.48 -12.85 -3.49
CA GLU A 35 19.30 -12.01 -4.69
C GLU A 35 18.36 -10.83 -4.42
N MET A 36 17.26 -11.05 -3.70
CA MET A 36 16.35 -10.01 -3.24
C MET A 36 17.07 -9.00 -2.36
N ARG A 37 17.80 -9.45 -1.33
CA ARG A 37 18.55 -8.52 -0.47
C ARG A 37 19.58 -7.67 -1.20
N LYS A 38 20.14 -8.20 -2.29
CA LYS A 38 21.13 -7.53 -3.15
C LYS A 38 20.50 -6.69 -4.27
N GLY A 39 19.18 -6.66 -4.40
CA GLY A 39 18.48 -5.95 -5.47
C GLY A 39 18.66 -6.57 -6.86
N LYS A 40 19.18 -7.80 -6.97
CA LYS A 40 19.29 -8.52 -8.25
C LYS A 40 17.93 -9.05 -8.72
N ARG A 41 17.04 -9.32 -7.76
CA ARG A 41 15.63 -9.62 -7.98
C ARG A 41 14.79 -8.83 -7.00
N TYR A 42 13.52 -8.67 -7.34
CA TYR A 42 12.57 -7.97 -6.49
C TYR A 42 11.53 -8.94 -5.94
N ILE A 43 11.11 -8.70 -4.69
CA ILE A 43 9.96 -9.36 -4.06
C ILE A 43 8.73 -9.02 -4.90
N SER A 44 7.95 -10.02 -5.31
CA SER A 44 6.67 -9.87 -6.03
C SER A 44 5.56 -9.36 -5.11
N ASP A 45 4.47 -8.87 -5.71
CA ASP A 45 3.38 -8.24 -4.94
C ASP A 45 2.72 -9.24 -3.98
N SER A 46 2.55 -10.50 -4.39
CA SER A 46 2.02 -11.57 -3.53
C SER A 46 2.96 -11.92 -2.38
N GLU A 47 4.27 -11.99 -2.63
CA GLU A 47 5.28 -12.23 -1.59
C GLU A 47 5.31 -11.04 -0.60
N ALA A 48 5.23 -9.81 -1.10
CA ALA A 48 5.21 -8.60 -0.27
C ALA A 48 3.99 -8.56 0.66
N VAL A 49 2.79 -8.86 0.14
CA VAL A 49 1.55 -8.93 0.93
C VAL A 49 1.64 -10.04 1.99
N PHE A 50 2.17 -11.20 1.63
CA PHE A 50 2.36 -12.31 2.57
C PHE A 50 3.29 -11.91 3.74
N LEU A 51 4.48 -11.38 3.41
CA LEU A 51 5.46 -10.95 4.40
C LEU A 51 4.91 -9.84 5.29
N ALA A 52 4.23 -8.84 4.71
CA ALA A 52 3.70 -7.70 5.45
C ALA A 52 2.64 -8.13 6.48
N LYS A 53 1.64 -8.90 6.06
CA LYS A 53 0.56 -9.39 6.94
C LYS A 53 1.11 -10.19 8.11
N ALA A 54 2.06 -11.09 7.84
CA ALA A 54 2.67 -11.92 8.87
C ALA A 54 3.62 -11.13 9.80
N SER A 55 4.02 -9.92 9.42
CA SER A 55 4.89 -9.02 10.19
C SER A 55 4.15 -7.90 10.91
N GLY A 56 2.82 -7.81 10.76
CA GLY A 56 2.03 -6.67 11.26
C GLY A 56 2.33 -5.35 10.54
N ILE A 57 2.87 -5.41 9.32
CA ILE A 57 3.10 -4.24 8.46
C ILE A 57 1.89 -4.09 7.54
N ASP A 58 1.47 -2.85 7.30
CA ASP A 58 0.42 -2.54 6.32
C ASP A 58 0.83 -3.03 4.92
N PRO A 59 0.06 -3.94 4.29
CA PRO A 59 0.37 -4.45 2.96
C PRO A 59 0.44 -3.36 1.88
N GLU A 60 -0.34 -2.29 2.00
CA GLU A 60 -0.33 -1.18 1.03
C GLU A 60 0.99 -0.42 1.09
N ILE A 61 1.50 -0.13 2.30
CA ILE A 61 2.82 0.46 2.49
C ILE A 61 3.93 -0.47 1.97
N ALA A 62 3.80 -1.78 2.20
CA ALA A 62 4.77 -2.75 1.71
C ALA A 62 4.86 -2.77 0.18
N LEU A 63 3.72 -2.72 -0.50
CA LEU A 63 3.68 -2.61 -1.95
C LEU A 63 4.35 -1.34 -2.45
N LEU A 64 4.04 -0.18 -1.85
CA LEU A 64 4.64 1.10 -2.22
C LEU A 64 6.17 1.07 -2.08
N GLY A 65 6.69 0.54 -0.97
CA GLY A 65 8.13 0.40 -0.74
C GLY A 65 8.80 -0.55 -1.74
N CYS A 66 8.18 -1.70 -2.03
CA CYS A 66 8.67 -2.63 -3.05
C CYS A 66 8.67 -2.01 -4.46
N HIS A 67 7.67 -1.19 -4.82
CA HIS A 67 7.66 -0.49 -6.09
C HIS A 67 8.71 0.62 -6.14
N ALA A 68 8.97 1.34 -5.05
CA ALA A 68 10.05 2.32 -5.00
C ALA A 68 11.42 1.67 -5.28
N ASP A 69 11.70 0.52 -4.67
CA ASP A 69 12.95 -0.24 -4.89
C ASP A 69 13.12 -0.68 -6.35
N ARG A 70 12.04 -1.09 -7.03
CA ARG A 70 12.07 -1.58 -8.42
C ARG A 70 12.41 -0.52 -9.45
N ASN A 71 12.21 0.77 -9.13
CA ASN A 71 12.35 1.85 -10.09
C ASN A 71 13.75 2.47 -10.00
N GLU A 72 14.52 2.40 -11.07
CA GLU A 72 15.86 3.03 -11.15
C GLU A 72 15.78 4.56 -11.32
N ASN A 73 14.73 5.03 -11.99
CA ASN A 73 14.50 6.46 -12.18
C ASN A 73 14.21 7.15 -10.82
N PRO A 74 15.06 8.10 -10.39
CA PRO A 74 14.92 8.77 -9.10
C PRO A 74 13.63 9.58 -8.98
N GLU A 75 13.10 10.11 -10.08
CA GLU A 75 11.84 10.86 -10.10
C GLU A 75 10.66 9.94 -9.77
N ILE A 76 10.55 8.80 -10.47
CA ILE A 76 9.49 7.80 -10.26
C ILE A 76 9.59 7.20 -8.86
N ARG A 77 10.81 6.90 -8.39
CA ARG A 77 11.04 6.45 -7.01
C ARG A 77 10.54 7.47 -5.99
N GLY A 78 10.87 8.75 -6.19
CA GLY A 78 10.39 9.83 -5.35
C GLY A 78 8.86 9.96 -5.34
N MET A 79 8.18 9.68 -6.45
CA MET A 79 6.71 9.64 -6.49
C MET A 79 6.15 8.54 -5.58
N TRP A 80 6.69 7.31 -5.62
CA TRP A 80 6.27 6.21 -4.74
C TRP A 80 6.50 6.53 -3.25
N GLU A 81 7.67 7.07 -2.91
CA GLU A 81 7.97 7.50 -1.54
C GLU A 81 7.03 8.60 -1.06
N ASN A 82 6.67 9.55 -1.93
CA ASN A 82 5.73 10.62 -1.62
C ASN A 82 4.31 10.08 -1.40
N ILE A 83 3.89 9.07 -2.17
CA ILE A 83 2.59 8.38 -1.95
C ILE A 83 2.60 7.71 -0.57
N ALA A 84 3.67 6.99 -0.22
CA ALA A 84 3.79 6.36 1.10
C ALA A 84 3.78 7.39 2.25
N LYS A 85 4.45 8.54 2.08
CA LYS A 85 4.41 9.64 3.05
C LYS A 85 3.01 10.22 3.19
N LYS A 86 2.27 10.42 2.09
CA LYS A 86 0.88 10.90 2.12
C LYS A 86 -0.05 9.90 2.79
N TYR A 87 0.18 8.61 2.60
CA TYR A 87 -0.54 7.55 3.30
C TYR A 87 -0.38 7.69 4.82
N ASN A 88 0.87 7.81 5.29
CA ASN A 88 1.21 7.86 6.71
C ASN A 88 0.91 9.23 7.38
N GLY A 89 0.96 10.33 6.61
CA GLY A 89 0.86 11.69 7.13
C GLY A 89 -0.50 12.37 6.98
N LEU A 90 -1.39 11.87 6.11
CA LEU A 90 -2.66 12.55 5.79
C LEU A 90 -3.90 11.67 5.92
N GLY A 91 -3.78 10.35 6.04
CA GLY A 91 -4.93 9.45 6.01
C GLY A 91 -5.71 9.62 4.71
N LEU A 92 -5.54 8.70 3.76
CA LEU A 92 -6.37 8.62 2.55
C LEU A 92 -7.89 8.61 2.84
N ALA A 93 -8.30 8.41 4.09
CA ALA A 93 -9.62 8.71 4.63
C ALA A 93 -10.20 10.06 4.17
N GLY A 94 -9.39 11.12 4.03
CA GLY A 94 -9.84 12.43 3.54
C GLY A 94 -10.32 12.41 2.08
N ILE A 95 -9.65 11.63 1.21
CA ILE A 95 -10.04 11.50 -0.20
C ILE A 95 -11.30 10.65 -0.34
N SER A 96 -11.44 9.59 0.46
CA SER A 96 -12.65 8.75 0.48
C SER A 96 -13.90 9.54 0.91
N MET A 97 -13.77 10.42 1.92
CA MET A 97 -14.87 11.32 2.32
C MET A 97 -15.23 12.34 1.23
N ALA A 98 -14.26 12.87 0.49
CA ALA A 98 -14.53 13.81 -0.60
C ALA A 98 -15.28 13.16 -1.77
N CYS A 99 -14.91 11.94 -2.17
CA CYS A 99 -15.65 11.19 -3.19
C CYS A 99 -17.07 10.81 -2.74
N GLY A 100 -17.25 10.41 -1.47
CA GLY A 100 -18.57 10.16 -0.91
C GLY A 100 -19.46 11.41 -0.87
N GLY A 101 -18.91 12.55 -0.48
CA GLY A 101 -19.60 13.84 -0.50
C GLY A 101 -20.01 14.27 -1.92
N LEU A 102 -19.12 14.08 -2.91
CA LEU A 102 -19.43 14.39 -4.30
C LEU A 102 -20.50 13.45 -4.88
N ALA A 103 -20.44 12.15 -4.56
CA ALA A 103 -21.46 11.19 -4.96
C ALA A 103 -22.83 11.51 -4.33
N MET A 104 -22.88 11.97 -3.08
CA MET A 104 -24.11 12.39 -2.41
C MET A 104 -24.70 13.68 -3.03
N VAL A 105 -23.87 14.64 -3.42
CA VAL A 105 -24.33 15.84 -4.15
C VAL A 105 -24.89 15.47 -5.53
N ILE A 106 -24.25 14.55 -6.25
CA ILE A 106 -24.72 14.09 -7.57
C ILE A 106 -25.97 13.21 -7.47
N SER A 107 -26.12 12.44 -6.39
CA SER A 107 -27.27 11.55 -6.17
C SER A 107 -28.43 12.19 -5.39
N SER A 108 -28.25 13.39 -4.84
CA SER A 108 -29.36 14.13 -4.24
C SER A 108 -30.42 14.44 -5.32
N PRO A 109 -31.69 14.05 -5.13
CA PRO A 109 -32.76 14.40 -6.05
C PRO A 109 -32.98 15.91 -5.97
N SER A 110 -32.86 16.59 -7.10
CA SER A 110 -33.27 17.99 -7.30
C SER A 110 -34.75 18.25 -6.94
N GLU A 111 -35.53 17.22 -6.62
CA GLU A 111 -36.91 17.31 -6.18
C GLU A 111 -37.10 18.08 -4.87
N SER A 112 -36.11 18.03 -3.96
CA SER A 112 -36.20 18.75 -2.67
C SER A 112 -36.06 20.28 -2.82
N LEU A 113 -35.40 20.76 -3.86
CA LEU A 113 -35.37 22.19 -4.21
C LEU A 113 -36.66 22.63 -4.94
N LEU A 114 -37.26 21.73 -5.73
CA LEU A 114 -38.51 22.00 -6.45
C LEU A 114 -39.72 22.08 -5.49
N GLN A 115 -39.77 21.24 -4.45
CA GLN A 115 -40.82 21.34 -3.42
C GLN A 115 -40.72 22.63 -2.60
N CYS A 116 -39.51 23.09 -2.27
CA CYS A 116 -39.32 24.36 -1.58
C CYS A 116 -39.74 25.57 -2.44
N ALA A 117 -39.51 25.53 -3.75
CA ALA A 117 -39.93 26.61 -4.66
C ALA A 117 -41.46 26.64 -4.89
N LEU A 118 -42.12 25.47 -4.93
CA LEU A 118 -43.57 25.36 -5.05
C LEU A 118 -44.32 25.85 -3.79
N TYR A 119 -43.73 25.73 -2.60
CA TYR A 119 -44.35 26.17 -1.35
C TYR A 119 -44.31 27.70 -1.13
N VAL A 120 -43.46 28.42 -1.88
CA VAL A 120 -43.37 29.90 -1.82
C VAL A 120 -44.30 30.56 -2.85
N LEU A 121 -44.81 29.80 -3.82
CA LEU A 121 -45.70 30.27 -4.90
C LEU A 121 -47.18 29.92 -4.68
N CYS A 122 -47.52 29.26 -3.58
CA CYS A 122 -48.89 29.02 -3.10
C CYS A 122 -49.16 29.89 -1.86
#